data_AF-A0A938WR32-F1
#
_entry.id   AF-A0A938WR32-F1
#
_cell.length_a   1.000
_cell.length_b   1.000
_cell.length_c   1.000
_cell.angle_alpha   90.00
_cell.angle_beta   90.00
_cell.angle_gamma   90.00
#
_symmetry.space_group_name_H-M   'P 1'
#
loop_
_entity.id
_entity.type
_entity.pdbx_description
1 polymer ?
#
loop_
_entity_poly.entity_id
_entity_poly.type
_entity_poly.pdbx_seq_one_letter_code
_entity_poly.pdbx_strand_id
1 'polypeptide(L)'
;MTDNGKINRRSFIKTSSIVGGAFFMKSILPGQAMEMLPKIDNAENDKLTGDAILKGVCDIHLHCSPDSRERCIDEYHFMQDAVHAGYRAVMFKSNDFSCHDRAYIIRQALSGAECYGSFCMNRVHGDRVNPFAARKAVETSGGLCRCIWLPTLDASYQYKYEGRKERGIPVLDDNGNVLPEVVKVMEICAEANIILATGHSSPDESITLIRKANVSCGKCIAKCPQKLDIPNLLAKVKETMGR
;
A
#
# COMPACT_ATOMS: atom_id res chain seq x y z
N MET A 1 -13.18 -26.18 -21.99
CA MET A 1 -14.33 -25.33 -21.59
C MET A 1 -13.78 -23.97 -21.21
N THR A 2 -14.38 -22.95 -21.81
CA THR A 2 -13.92 -21.57 -21.98
C THR A 2 -13.59 -20.83 -20.67
N ASP A 3 -12.33 -20.43 -20.51
CA ASP A 3 -11.93 -19.35 -19.61
C ASP A 3 -12.44 -18.04 -20.22
N ASN A 4 -13.57 -17.53 -19.73
CA ASN A 4 -14.12 -16.26 -20.17
C ASN A 4 -13.13 -15.17 -19.75
N GLY A 5 -12.37 -14.64 -20.72
CA GLY A 5 -11.32 -13.63 -20.60
C GLY A 5 -11.73 -12.31 -19.93
N LYS A 6 -12.15 -12.39 -18.67
CA LYS A 6 -12.35 -11.28 -17.75
C LYS A 6 -11.02 -11.01 -17.08
N ILE A 7 -10.37 -9.93 -17.50
CA ILE A 7 -9.17 -9.42 -16.85
C ILE A 7 -9.57 -9.03 -15.42
N ASN A 8 -8.90 -9.62 -14.42
CA ASN A 8 -9.02 -9.25 -13.02
C ASN A 8 -7.83 -8.34 -12.60
N ARG A 9 -7.90 -7.71 -11.42
CA ARG A 9 -6.83 -6.81 -10.91
C ARG A 9 -5.42 -7.40 -11.00
N ARG A 10 -5.26 -8.71 -10.76
CA ARG A 10 -3.95 -9.38 -10.85
C ARG A 10 -3.46 -9.49 -12.29
N SER A 11 -4.35 -9.77 -13.24
CA SER A 11 -3.98 -9.74 -14.66
C SER A 11 -3.68 -8.32 -15.13
N PHE A 12 -4.41 -7.28 -14.68
CA PHE A 12 -4.07 -5.89 -15.01
C PHE A 12 -2.65 -5.54 -14.55
N ILE A 13 -2.31 -5.81 -13.28
CA ILE A 13 -0.95 -5.56 -12.75
C ILE A 13 0.12 -6.31 -13.56
N LYS A 14 -0.15 -7.57 -13.95
CA LYS A 14 0.76 -8.36 -14.78
C LYS A 14 0.88 -7.83 -16.22
N THR A 15 -0.21 -7.35 -16.82
CA THR A 15 -0.20 -6.81 -18.17
C THR A 15 0.49 -5.45 -18.21
N SER A 16 0.16 -4.55 -17.26
CA SER A 16 0.86 -3.28 -17.07
C SER A 16 2.38 -3.50 -16.88
N SER A 17 2.79 -4.53 -16.13
CA SER A 17 4.22 -4.85 -16.00
C SER A 17 4.90 -5.25 -17.30
N ILE A 18 4.19 -5.92 -18.23
CA ILE A 18 4.73 -6.28 -19.54
C ILE A 18 4.89 -5.03 -20.41
N VAL A 19 3.90 -4.13 -20.40
CA VAL A 19 3.95 -2.86 -21.16
C VAL A 19 5.06 -1.95 -20.64
N GLY A 20 5.16 -1.76 -19.32
CA GLY A 20 6.24 -0.98 -18.69
C GLY A 20 7.63 -1.57 -18.95
N GLY A 21 7.78 -2.90 -18.85
CA GLY A 21 9.05 -3.60 -19.13
C GLY A 21 9.47 -3.49 -20.60
N ALA A 22 8.54 -3.56 -21.54
CA ALA A 22 8.82 -3.38 -22.96
C ALA A 22 9.24 -1.94 -23.30
N PHE A 23 8.70 -0.94 -22.60
CA PHE A 23 9.11 0.45 -22.74
C PHE A 23 10.52 0.71 -22.18
N PHE A 24 10.87 0.08 -21.05
CA PHE A 24 12.20 0.18 -20.44
C PHE A 24 13.31 -0.39 -21.34
N MET A 25 13.03 -1.49 -22.07
CA MET A 25 13.98 -2.03 -23.04
C MET A 25 14.24 -1.08 -24.23
N LYS A 26 13.27 -0.25 -24.63
CA LYS A 26 13.48 0.74 -25.72
C LYS A 26 14.49 1.82 -25.36
N SER A 27 14.60 2.22 -24.10
CA SER A 27 15.51 3.29 -23.66
C SER A 27 16.97 2.87 -23.51
N ILE A 28 17.28 1.58 -23.55
CA ILE A 28 18.63 1.03 -23.28
C ILE A 28 19.29 0.46 -24.55
N LEU A 29 18.53 0.22 -25.62
CA LEU A 29 19.04 -0.43 -26.82
C LEU A 29 19.56 0.59 -27.87
N PRO A 30 20.74 0.35 -28.48
CA PRO A 30 21.22 1.15 -29.60
C PRO A 30 20.30 0.98 -30.83
N GLY A 31 20.16 2.05 -31.63
CA GLY A 31 19.11 2.18 -32.66
C GLY A 31 19.00 1.05 -33.70
N GLN A 32 20.05 0.25 -33.91
CA GLN A 32 20.03 -0.90 -34.81
C GLN A 32 19.41 -2.17 -34.19
N ALA A 33 19.36 -2.30 -32.87
CA ALA A 33 18.66 -3.39 -32.19
C ALA A 33 17.13 -3.18 -32.13
N MET A 34 16.66 -1.98 -32.51
CA MET A 34 15.26 -1.57 -32.51
C MET A 34 14.45 -2.22 -33.64
N GLU A 35 15.09 -2.61 -34.74
CA GLU A 35 14.45 -3.28 -35.90
C GLU A 35 14.24 -4.79 -35.71
N MET A 36 14.86 -5.39 -34.68
CA MET A 36 14.75 -6.83 -34.39
C MET A 36 13.70 -7.16 -33.32
N LEU A 37 13.02 -6.15 -32.76
CA LEU A 37 11.89 -6.36 -31.86
C LEU A 37 10.67 -6.78 -32.68
N PRO A 38 9.92 -7.82 -32.24
CA PRO A 38 8.66 -8.16 -32.90
C PRO A 38 7.77 -6.92 -32.90
N LYS A 39 7.20 -6.59 -34.07
CA LYS A 39 6.19 -5.53 -34.19
C LYS A 39 5.03 -5.93 -33.28
N ILE A 40 4.95 -5.31 -32.12
CA ILE A 40 3.77 -5.44 -31.25
C ILE A 40 2.66 -4.74 -32.02
N ASP A 41 1.72 -5.54 -32.52
CA ASP A 41 0.57 -5.04 -33.24
C ASP A 41 -0.19 -4.07 -32.34
N ASN A 42 -0.40 -2.84 -32.82
CA ASN A 42 -1.17 -1.79 -32.13
C ASN A 42 -2.62 -2.19 -31.82
N ALA A 43 -3.07 -3.38 -32.25
CA ALA A 43 -4.36 -3.96 -31.93
C ALA A 43 -4.47 -4.46 -30.47
N GLU A 44 -3.37 -4.78 -29.78
CA GLU A 44 -3.41 -5.13 -28.35
C GLU A 44 -3.47 -3.90 -27.42
N ASN A 45 -3.00 -2.74 -27.89
CA ASN A 45 -3.14 -1.46 -27.18
C ASN A 45 -4.62 -1.05 -27.05
N ASP A 46 -5.45 -1.45 -28.01
CA ASP A 46 -6.88 -1.10 -28.02
C ASP A 46 -7.69 -1.90 -26.99
N LYS A 47 -7.18 -3.04 -26.50
CA LYS A 47 -7.83 -3.82 -25.41
C LYS A 47 -7.60 -3.25 -24.01
N LEU A 48 -6.67 -2.30 -23.84
CA LEU A 48 -6.52 -1.54 -22.59
C LEU A 48 -7.41 -0.30 -22.53
N THR A 49 -8.12 0.03 -23.62
CA THR A 49 -9.05 1.17 -23.62
C THR A 49 -10.33 0.80 -22.87
N GLY A 50 -10.34 1.12 -21.59
CA GLY A 50 -11.55 1.21 -20.78
C GLY A 50 -12.12 -0.13 -20.32
N ASP A 51 -11.40 -0.87 -19.48
CA ASP A 51 -12.05 -1.89 -18.65
C ASP A 51 -12.98 -1.16 -17.67
N ALA A 52 -14.28 -1.17 -17.96
CA ALA A 52 -15.30 -0.45 -17.20
C ALA A 52 -15.28 -0.78 -15.69
N ILE A 53 -14.71 -1.94 -15.33
CA ILE A 53 -14.53 -2.38 -13.94
C ILE A 53 -13.53 -1.51 -13.17
N LEU A 54 -12.52 -0.96 -13.84
CA LEU A 54 -11.45 -0.17 -13.20
C LEU A 54 -11.83 1.30 -13.06
N LYS A 55 -12.81 1.76 -13.83
CA LYS A 55 -13.30 3.13 -13.78
C LYS A 55 -13.85 3.45 -12.38
N GLY A 56 -13.32 4.49 -11.75
CA GLY A 56 -13.75 4.94 -10.43
C GLY A 56 -13.12 4.20 -9.25
N VAL A 57 -12.24 3.22 -9.48
CA VAL A 57 -11.60 2.44 -8.41
C VAL A 57 -10.59 3.30 -7.64
N CYS A 58 -10.57 3.14 -6.31
CA CYS A 58 -9.49 3.59 -5.45
C CYS A 58 -8.69 2.37 -4.98
N ASP A 59 -7.42 2.25 -5.41
CA ASP A 59 -6.53 1.19 -4.92
C ASP A 59 -5.56 1.74 -3.90
N ILE A 60 -5.69 1.27 -2.66
CA ILE A 60 -5.03 1.84 -1.49
C ILE A 60 -3.85 1.00 -0.97
N HIS A 61 -3.53 -0.10 -1.64
CA HIS A 61 -2.47 -1.02 -1.19
C HIS A 61 -1.74 -1.63 -2.38
N LEU A 62 -0.87 -0.82 -2.98
CA LEU A 62 -0.03 -1.21 -4.11
C LEU A 62 1.44 -1.12 -3.75
N HIS A 63 2.21 -2.11 -4.18
CA HIS A 63 3.66 -2.14 -4.04
C HIS A 63 4.26 -2.09 -5.45
N CYS A 64 4.96 -1.01 -5.76
CA CYS A 64 5.57 -0.74 -7.06
C CYS A 64 7.00 -0.25 -6.85
N SER A 65 7.84 -0.37 -7.88
CA SER A 65 9.21 0.15 -7.85
C SER A 65 9.23 1.69 -7.84
N PRO A 66 10.22 2.35 -7.23
CA PRO A 66 11.38 1.79 -6.55
C PRO A 66 11.03 1.17 -5.18
N ASP A 67 11.65 0.03 -4.87
CA ASP A 67 11.48 -0.67 -3.60
C ASP A 67 12.70 -1.56 -3.31
N SER A 68 12.86 -2.01 -2.06
CA SER A 68 13.93 -2.94 -1.66
C SER A 68 13.69 -4.37 -2.16
N ARG A 69 12.45 -4.65 -2.61
CA ARG A 69 12.01 -5.94 -3.14
C ARG A 69 11.62 -5.74 -4.59
N GLU A 70 11.95 -6.71 -5.43
CA GLU A 70 11.57 -6.69 -6.84
C GLU A 70 10.05 -6.54 -7.01
N ARG A 71 9.64 -5.58 -7.84
CA ARG A 71 8.25 -5.31 -8.20
C ARG A 71 8.07 -5.45 -9.71
N CYS A 72 6.86 -5.82 -10.11
CA CYS A 72 6.55 -6.04 -11.52
C CYS A 72 6.47 -4.73 -12.32
N ILE A 73 6.18 -3.60 -11.68
CA ILE A 73 6.03 -2.28 -12.33
C ILE A 73 6.46 -1.16 -11.38
N ASP A 74 6.94 -0.05 -11.93
CA ASP A 74 7.20 1.16 -11.16
C ASP A 74 5.95 2.04 -10.97
N GLU A 75 6.02 2.90 -9.95
CA GLU A 75 4.92 3.77 -9.53
C GLU A 75 4.49 4.75 -10.64
N TYR A 76 5.41 5.23 -11.47
CA TYR A 76 5.10 6.21 -12.52
C TYR A 76 4.31 5.55 -13.67
N HIS A 77 4.81 4.45 -14.23
CA HIS A 77 4.12 3.75 -15.31
C HIS A 77 2.78 3.16 -14.83
N PHE A 78 2.72 2.64 -13.59
CA PHE A 78 1.45 2.21 -13.03
C PHE A 78 0.44 3.35 -12.95
N MET A 79 0.87 4.55 -12.54
CA MET A 79 -0.02 5.70 -12.46
C MET A 79 -0.49 6.15 -13.85
N GLN A 80 0.36 6.11 -14.88
CA GLN A 80 -0.05 6.39 -16.26
C GLN A 80 -1.16 5.43 -16.71
N ASP A 81 -0.97 4.13 -16.51
CA ASP A 81 -1.97 3.10 -16.84
C ASP A 81 -3.26 3.30 -16.03
N ALA A 82 -3.14 3.64 -14.74
CA ALA A 82 -4.29 3.88 -13.88
C ALA A 82 -5.11 5.10 -14.33
N VAL A 83 -4.46 6.20 -14.74
CA VAL A 83 -5.15 7.37 -15.32
C VAL A 83 -5.88 6.98 -16.60
N HIS A 84 -5.22 6.28 -17.51
CA HIS A 84 -5.84 5.82 -18.77
C HIS A 84 -7.01 4.86 -18.54
N ALA A 85 -6.90 3.97 -17.55
CA ALA A 85 -7.96 3.05 -17.15
C ALA A 85 -9.10 3.72 -16.38
N GLY A 86 -8.98 5.01 -16.03
CA GLY A 86 -10.01 5.77 -15.33
C GLY A 86 -10.11 5.51 -13.82
N TYR A 87 -9.00 5.11 -13.18
CA TYR A 87 -8.94 5.02 -11.71
C TYR A 87 -9.33 6.35 -11.07
N ARG A 88 -10.02 6.27 -9.92
CA ARG A 88 -10.33 7.45 -9.11
C ARG A 88 -9.14 7.89 -8.28
N ALA A 89 -8.38 6.95 -7.71
CA ALA A 89 -7.18 7.25 -6.95
C ALA A 89 -6.28 6.02 -6.80
N VAL A 90 -5.00 6.26 -6.57
CA VAL A 90 -3.97 5.24 -6.28
C VAL A 90 -3.18 5.67 -5.06
N MET A 91 -2.93 4.74 -4.13
CA MET A 91 -1.99 4.94 -3.02
C MET A 91 -0.93 3.86 -2.99
N PHE A 92 0.33 4.28 -3.05
CA PHE A 92 1.48 3.38 -2.98
C PHE A 92 1.91 3.11 -1.53
N LYS A 93 2.47 1.91 -1.34
CA LYS A 93 3.02 1.40 -0.10
C LYS A 93 4.31 0.65 -0.38
N SER A 94 5.41 1.10 0.22
CA SER A 94 6.60 0.28 0.47
C SER A 94 6.61 -0.16 1.92
N ASN A 95 7.26 -1.29 2.22
CA ASN A 95 7.51 -1.67 3.61
C ASN A 95 8.67 -0.88 4.22
N ASP A 96 9.56 -0.32 3.39
CA ASP A 96 10.85 0.18 3.84
C ASP A 96 11.03 1.69 3.58
N PHE A 97 10.28 2.24 2.62
CA PHE A 97 10.47 3.61 2.19
C PHE A 97 9.17 4.42 2.20
N SER A 98 9.33 5.74 2.28
CA SER A 98 8.26 6.69 2.01
C SER A 98 7.74 6.50 0.58
N CYS A 99 6.43 6.60 0.39
CA CYS A 99 5.81 6.68 -0.95
C CYS A 99 5.20 8.06 -1.24
N HIS A 100 4.97 8.86 -0.21
CA HIS A 100 4.24 10.13 -0.31
C HIS A 100 5.09 11.25 -0.93
N ASP A 101 6.40 11.18 -0.77
CA ASP A 101 7.41 11.99 -1.45
C ASP A 101 7.47 11.68 -2.95
N ARG A 102 7.45 10.40 -3.35
CA ARG A 102 7.39 10.02 -4.77
C ARG A 102 6.05 10.35 -5.40
N ALA A 103 4.95 10.18 -4.66
CA ALA A 103 3.63 10.62 -5.11
C ALA A 103 3.60 12.12 -5.44
N TYR A 104 4.35 12.95 -4.70
CA TYR A 104 4.48 14.39 -5.00
C TYR A 104 5.06 14.61 -6.40
N ILE A 105 6.16 13.93 -6.72
CA ILE A 105 6.82 14.02 -8.03
C ILE A 105 5.92 13.47 -9.15
N ILE A 106 5.24 12.34 -8.90
CA ILE A 106 4.31 11.75 -9.89
C ILE A 106 3.18 12.71 -10.23
N ARG A 107 2.61 13.42 -9.25
CA ARG A 107 1.56 14.43 -9.51
C ARG A 107 2.06 15.65 -10.28
N GLN A 108 3.34 15.99 -10.17
CA GLN A 108 3.95 17.03 -11.00
C GLN A 108 4.08 16.58 -12.46
N ALA A 109 4.45 15.32 -12.69
CA ALA A 109 4.60 14.76 -14.03
C ALA A 109 3.25 14.41 -14.69
N LEU A 110 2.28 13.95 -13.91
CA LEU A 110 0.94 13.55 -14.37
C LEU A 110 -0.12 14.48 -13.78
N SER A 111 -0.32 15.61 -14.46
CA SER A 111 -1.28 16.63 -14.04
C SER A 111 -2.69 16.05 -13.87
N GLY A 112 -3.29 16.27 -12.71
CA GLY A 112 -4.63 15.76 -12.37
C GLY A 112 -4.68 14.32 -11.84
N ALA A 113 -3.55 13.62 -11.76
CA ALA A 113 -3.49 12.30 -11.15
C ALA A 113 -3.78 12.36 -9.64
N GLU A 114 -4.73 11.53 -9.20
CA GLU A 114 -5.04 11.34 -7.78
C GLU A 114 -4.13 10.27 -7.18
N CYS A 115 -2.83 10.60 -7.12
CA CYS A 115 -1.78 9.75 -6.57
C CYS A 115 -1.46 10.13 -5.12
N TYR A 116 -1.34 9.13 -4.26
CA TYR A 116 -1.06 9.26 -2.83
C TYR A 116 0.02 8.27 -2.40
N GLY A 117 0.59 8.50 -1.23
CA GLY A 117 1.53 7.56 -0.61
C GLY A 117 1.13 7.21 0.81
N SER A 118 1.75 6.15 1.30
CA SER A 118 1.66 5.72 2.69
C SER A 118 3.05 5.56 3.31
N PHE A 119 3.11 5.27 4.61
CA PHE A 119 4.36 5.15 5.36
C PHE A 119 4.26 4.01 6.38
N CYS A 120 5.25 3.11 6.44
CA CYS A 120 5.21 1.90 7.26
C CYS A 120 6.22 1.93 8.40
N MET A 121 5.77 1.73 9.64
CA MET A 121 6.61 1.79 10.85
C MET A 121 7.47 0.53 11.06
N ASN A 122 8.28 0.16 10.06
CA ASN A 122 9.22 -0.95 10.12
C ASN A 122 10.62 -0.48 10.59
N ARG A 123 11.57 -1.42 10.70
CA ARG A 123 12.87 -1.22 11.36
C ARG A 123 13.73 -0.11 10.76
N VAL A 124 13.57 0.15 9.47
CA VAL A 124 14.17 1.30 8.75
C VAL A 124 13.86 2.66 9.37
N HIS A 125 12.81 2.76 10.20
CA HIS A 125 12.43 3.98 10.90
C HIS A 125 12.61 3.87 12.43
N GLY A 126 13.22 2.79 12.92
CA GLY A 126 13.56 2.55 14.32
C GLY A 126 13.15 1.15 14.80
N ASP A 127 13.75 0.70 15.90
CA ASP A 127 13.42 -0.58 16.54
C ASP A 127 12.11 -0.57 17.35
N ARG A 128 11.42 0.58 17.37
CA ARG A 128 10.10 0.80 17.97
C ARG A 128 9.26 1.62 17.01
N VAL A 129 7.94 1.61 17.20
CA VAL A 129 7.05 2.55 16.50
C VAL A 129 7.54 3.97 16.76
N ASN A 130 7.73 4.76 15.69
CA ASN A 130 8.38 6.06 15.74
C ASN A 130 7.38 7.20 15.45
N PRO A 131 6.87 7.90 16.49
CA PRO A 131 5.93 9.00 16.31
C PRO A 131 6.53 10.20 15.57
N PHE A 132 7.83 10.44 15.70
CA PHE A 132 8.49 11.54 15.00
C PHE A 132 8.50 11.30 13.49
N ALA A 133 8.81 10.06 13.07
CA ALA A 133 8.72 9.68 11.66
C ALA A 133 7.29 9.82 11.12
N ALA A 134 6.28 9.44 11.91
CA ALA A 134 4.87 9.60 11.54
C ALA A 134 4.52 11.08 11.32
N ARG A 135 4.93 11.93 12.27
CA ARG A 135 4.70 13.38 12.20
C ARG A 135 5.36 13.99 10.96
N LYS A 136 6.59 13.61 10.65
CA LYS A 136 7.27 14.11 9.44
C LYS A 136 6.64 13.60 8.14
N ALA A 137 6.14 12.37 8.12
CA ALA A 137 5.43 11.85 6.96
C ALA A 137 4.14 12.64 6.67
N VAL A 138 3.35 12.99 7.69
CA VAL A 138 2.11 13.78 7.50
C VAL A 138 2.38 15.26 7.22
N GLU A 139 3.48 15.82 7.73
CA GLU A 139 3.92 17.20 7.48
C GLU A 139 4.64 17.39 6.14
N THR A 140 4.90 16.32 5.40
CA THR A 140 5.61 16.40 4.12
C THR A 140 4.81 17.21 3.10
N SER A 141 5.52 18.06 2.35
CA SER A 141 4.95 18.95 1.34
C SER A 141 3.95 18.25 0.41
N GLY A 142 2.84 18.93 0.11
CA GLY A 142 1.74 18.40 -0.68
C GLY A 142 0.73 17.56 0.10
N GLY A 143 1.05 17.15 1.35
CA GLY A 143 0.11 16.43 2.22
C GLY A 143 -0.34 15.10 1.61
N LEU A 144 0.55 14.39 0.91
CA LEU A 144 0.20 13.19 0.14
C LEU A 144 0.33 11.88 0.94
N CYS A 145 0.81 11.94 2.18
CA CYS A 145 0.76 10.80 3.09
C CYS A 145 -0.68 10.65 3.60
N ARG A 146 -1.38 9.60 3.14
CA ARG A 146 -2.79 9.35 3.51
C ARG A 146 -3.01 8.08 4.33
N CYS A 147 -1.94 7.37 4.66
CA CYS A 147 -2.00 6.21 5.53
C CYS A 147 -0.67 5.99 6.26
N ILE A 148 -0.73 5.80 7.58
CA ILE A 148 0.36 5.23 8.37
C ILE A 148 0.04 3.78 8.68
N TRP A 149 0.96 2.89 8.35
CA TRP A 149 0.90 1.48 8.74
C TRP A 149 1.74 1.28 9.99
N LEU A 150 1.13 0.72 11.04
CA LEU A 150 1.86 0.07 12.12
C LEU A 150 2.75 -1.05 11.57
N PRO A 151 3.71 -1.60 12.35
CA PRO A 151 4.70 -2.55 11.85
C PRO A 151 4.08 -3.65 10.98
N THR A 152 4.71 -3.94 9.85
CA THR A 152 4.28 -4.98 8.91
C THR A 152 5.23 -6.16 8.97
N LEU A 153 6.23 -6.19 8.09
CA LEU A 153 7.19 -7.28 8.03
C LEU A 153 8.00 -7.40 9.32
N ASP A 154 8.19 -6.28 10.03
CA ASP A 154 8.89 -6.23 11.30
C ASP A 154 7.98 -6.30 12.53
N ALA A 155 6.69 -6.59 12.39
CA ALA A 155 5.80 -6.74 13.55
C ALA A 155 6.22 -7.91 14.45
N SER A 156 6.08 -7.77 15.77
CA SER A 156 6.33 -8.88 16.71
C SER A 156 5.53 -10.14 16.35
N TYR A 157 4.26 -9.99 15.96
CA TYR A 157 3.44 -11.14 15.53
C TYR A 157 3.94 -11.76 14.22
N GLN A 158 4.33 -10.94 13.24
CA GLN A 158 4.89 -11.43 11.98
C GLN A 158 6.15 -12.28 12.21
N TYR A 159 7.06 -11.79 13.05
CA TYR A 159 8.30 -12.51 13.38
C TYR A 159 8.02 -13.85 14.05
N LYS A 160 7.08 -13.89 15.01
CA LYS A 160 6.64 -15.13 15.66
C LYS A 160 6.02 -16.10 14.65
N TYR A 161 5.14 -15.61 13.78
CA TYR A 161 4.50 -16.41 12.74
C TYR A 161 5.50 -17.02 11.75
N GLU A 162 6.56 -16.29 11.41
CA GLU A 162 7.66 -16.75 10.54
C GLU A 162 8.73 -17.57 11.27
N GLY A 163 8.62 -17.76 12.59
CA GLY A 163 9.61 -18.50 13.38
C GLY A 163 10.97 -17.81 13.52
N ARG A 164 11.02 -16.48 13.38
CA ARG A 164 12.24 -15.68 13.54
C ARG A 164 12.68 -15.67 15.00
N LYS A 165 14.00 -15.64 15.24
CA LYS A 165 14.58 -15.63 16.59
C LYS A 165 14.68 -14.21 17.17
N GLU A 166 14.75 -13.21 16.31
CA GLU A 166 14.83 -11.82 16.69
C GLU A 166 13.49 -11.33 17.29
N ARG A 167 13.55 -10.27 18.09
CA ARG A 167 12.34 -9.57 18.54
C ARG A 167 11.87 -8.61 17.44
N GLY A 168 10.64 -8.80 16.96
CA GLY A 168 9.96 -7.83 16.11
C GLY A 168 9.42 -6.66 16.92
N ILE A 169 8.98 -5.61 16.24
CA ILE A 169 8.45 -4.36 16.81
C ILE A 169 7.05 -4.61 17.39
N PRO A 170 6.86 -4.45 18.71
CA PRO A 170 5.57 -4.67 19.35
C PRO A 170 4.66 -3.44 19.18
N VAL A 171 3.34 -3.68 19.27
CA VAL A 171 2.32 -2.62 19.36
C VAL A 171 1.62 -2.59 20.71
N LEU A 172 1.69 -3.69 21.47
CA LEU A 172 1.21 -3.81 22.85
C LEU A 172 2.38 -4.07 23.81
N ASP A 173 2.20 -3.72 25.09
CA ASP A 173 3.07 -4.15 26.18
C ASP A 173 2.80 -5.61 26.59
N ASP A 174 3.58 -6.11 27.55
CA ASP A 174 3.46 -7.49 28.05
C ASP A 174 2.13 -7.74 28.81
N ASN A 175 1.40 -6.68 29.18
CA ASN A 175 0.08 -6.76 29.81
C ASN A 175 -1.07 -6.62 28.79
N GLY A 176 -0.76 -6.47 27.50
CA GLY A 176 -1.75 -6.29 26.43
C GLY A 176 -2.28 -4.87 26.27
N ASN A 177 -1.66 -3.86 26.88
CA ASN A 177 -2.03 -2.46 26.69
C ASN A 177 -1.34 -1.87 25.45
N VAL A 178 -2.02 -0.97 24.73
CA VAL A 178 -1.44 -0.26 23.59
C VAL A 178 -0.27 0.61 24.06
N LEU A 179 0.89 0.47 23.42
CA LEU A 179 2.10 1.20 23.78
C LEU A 179 1.93 2.72 23.61
N PRO A 180 2.55 3.56 24.46
CA PRO A 180 2.40 5.02 24.39
C PRO A 180 2.81 5.63 23.04
N GLU A 181 3.83 5.10 22.39
CA GLU A 181 4.24 5.54 21.04
C GLU A 181 3.21 5.20 19.97
N VAL A 182 2.49 4.09 20.10
CA VAL A 182 1.41 3.72 19.18
C VAL A 182 0.22 4.65 19.36
N VAL A 183 -0.11 5.01 20.60
CA VAL A 183 -1.15 6.02 20.90
C VAL A 183 -0.81 7.36 20.26
N LYS A 184 0.45 7.82 20.35
CA LYS A 184 0.89 9.06 19.70
C LYS A 184 0.74 9.02 18.17
N VAL A 185 1.00 7.86 17.55
CA VAL A 185 0.76 7.68 16.11
C VAL A 185 -0.74 7.70 15.78
N MET A 186 -1.59 7.13 16.64
CA MET A 186 -3.06 7.23 16.50
C MET A 186 -3.51 8.70 16.53
N GLU A 187 -3.02 9.47 17.50
CA GLU A 187 -3.31 10.91 17.63
C GLU A 187 -2.87 11.69 16.39
N ILE A 188 -1.64 11.45 15.90
CA ILE A 188 -1.13 12.09 14.67
C ILE A 188 -2.04 11.77 13.46
N CYS A 189 -2.48 10.52 13.31
CA CYS A 189 -3.36 10.15 12.20
C CYS A 189 -4.73 10.82 12.32
N ALA A 190 -5.26 10.94 13.54
CA ALA A 190 -6.52 11.62 13.81
C ALA A 190 -6.44 13.13 13.56
N GLU A 191 -5.39 13.80 14.05
CA GLU A 191 -5.10 15.22 13.82
C GLU A 191 -4.99 15.53 12.32
N ALA A 192 -4.27 14.68 11.57
CA ALA A 192 -4.08 14.84 10.13
C ALA A 192 -5.28 14.36 9.29
N ASN A 193 -6.29 13.75 9.90
CA ASN A 193 -7.44 13.12 9.25
C ASN A 193 -7.02 12.12 8.14
N ILE A 194 -6.09 11.22 8.48
CA ILE A 194 -5.60 10.17 7.59
C ILE A 194 -5.84 8.78 8.17
N ILE A 195 -5.58 7.75 7.37
CA ILE A 195 -5.80 6.37 7.78
C ILE A 195 -4.68 5.91 8.72
N LEU A 196 -5.04 5.24 9.81
CA LEU A 196 -4.15 4.32 10.52
C LEU A 196 -4.48 2.88 10.11
N ALA A 197 -3.45 2.11 9.74
CA ALA A 197 -3.56 0.70 9.45
C ALA A 197 -2.83 -0.15 10.50
N THR A 198 -3.45 -1.26 10.92
CA THR A 198 -2.95 -2.13 12.01
C THR A 198 -1.69 -2.91 11.64
N GLY A 199 -1.22 -2.81 10.39
CA GLY A 199 -0.05 -3.54 9.91
C GLY A 199 -0.26 -5.04 9.98
N HIS A 200 0.76 -5.76 10.43
CA HIS A 200 0.73 -7.22 10.62
C HIS A 200 0.60 -7.57 12.12
N SER A 201 -0.21 -6.80 12.83
CA SER A 201 -0.67 -7.17 14.17
C SER A 201 -1.49 -8.46 14.11
N SER A 202 -1.44 -9.25 15.17
CA SER A 202 -2.31 -10.41 15.36
C SER A 202 -3.79 -10.00 15.37
N PRO A 203 -4.74 -10.96 15.22
CA PRO A 203 -6.16 -10.69 15.37
C PRO A 203 -6.52 -9.98 16.67
N ASP A 204 -5.99 -10.45 17.80
CA ASP A 204 -6.33 -9.90 19.11
C ASP A 204 -5.67 -8.52 19.34
N GLU A 205 -4.42 -8.34 18.91
CA GLU A 205 -3.77 -7.01 18.89
C GLU A 205 -4.56 -6.02 18.03
N SER A 206 -5.03 -6.43 16.86
CA SER A 206 -5.82 -5.58 15.96
C SER A 206 -7.12 -5.13 16.64
N ILE A 207 -7.81 -6.03 17.34
CA ILE A 207 -9.04 -5.68 18.10
C ILE A 207 -8.72 -4.70 19.23
N THR A 208 -7.65 -4.91 19.97
CA THR A 208 -7.21 -4.00 21.04
C THR A 208 -6.89 -2.61 20.49
N LEU A 209 -6.18 -2.52 19.35
CA LEU A 209 -5.88 -1.26 18.67
C LEU A 209 -7.17 -0.55 18.21
N ILE A 210 -8.12 -1.29 17.63
CA ILE A 210 -9.42 -0.76 17.20
C ILE A 210 -10.20 -0.17 18.39
N ARG A 211 -10.26 -0.91 19.51
CA ARG A 211 -10.92 -0.44 20.73
C ARG A 211 -10.28 0.84 21.25
N LYS A 212 -8.94 0.88 21.32
CA LYS A 212 -8.20 2.06 21.76
C LYS A 212 -8.46 3.26 20.85
N ALA A 213 -8.43 3.06 19.53
CA ALA A 213 -8.72 4.09 18.55
C ALA A 213 -10.15 4.63 18.68
N ASN A 214 -11.17 3.79 18.85
CA ASN A 214 -12.56 4.28 19.01
C ASN A 214 -12.79 5.04 20.32
N VAL A 215 -12.08 4.69 21.39
CA VAL A 215 -12.16 5.40 22.68
C VAL A 215 -11.43 6.75 22.63
N SER A 216 -10.39 6.88 21.80
CA SER A 216 -9.49 8.04 21.86
C SER A 216 -9.45 8.91 20.58
N CYS A 217 -9.89 8.41 19.42
CA CYS A 217 -9.63 8.99 18.10
C CYS A 217 -10.75 8.65 17.09
N GLY A 218 -11.76 9.51 16.96
CA GLY A 218 -13.08 9.23 16.35
C GLY A 218 -13.22 8.86 14.85
N LYS A 219 -12.29 8.12 14.23
CA LYS A 219 -12.43 7.33 12.96
C LYS A 219 -11.04 7.00 12.43
N CYS A 220 -10.60 5.73 12.44
CA CYS A 220 -9.38 5.28 11.77
C CYS A 220 -9.29 3.74 11.77
N ILE A 221 -9.62 3.02 10.68
CA ILE A 221 -9.02 1.70 10.36
C ILE A 221 -9.14 1.42 8.85
N ALA A 222 -8.02 1.19 8.17
CA ALA A 222 -7.97 0.33 6.99
C ALA A 222 -7.09 -0.89 7.29
N LYS A 223 -7.54 -2.08 6.89
CA LYS A 223 -6.88 -3.36 7.22
C LYS A 223 -5.99 -3.84 6.08
N CYS A 224 -4.77 -4.28 6.39
CA CYS A 224 -3.85 -4.94 5.46
C CYS A 224 -4.45 -6.29 4.98
N PRO A 225 -4.57 -6.55 3.66
CA PRO A 225 -5.10 -7.80 3.15
C PRO A 225 -3.97 -8.82 2.98
N GLN A 226 -3.60 -9.52 4.05
CA GLN A 226 -2.81 -10.75 3.94
C GLN A 226 -3.43 -11.86 4.79
N LYS A 227 -4.07 -12.83 4.10
CA LYS A 227 -4.50 -14.16 4.57
C LYS A 227 -5.06 -14.26 6.00
N LEU A 228 -5.92 -13.33 6.40
CA LEU A 228 -6.72 -13.48 7.62
C LEU A 228 -8.05 -14.17 7.28
N ASP A 229 -8.50 -15.05 8.18
CA ASP A 229 -9.86 -15.59 8.20
C ASP A 229 -10.84 -14.44 8.45
N ILE A 230 -11.27 -13.80 7.36
CA ILE A 230 -12.15 -12.62 7.36
C ILE A 230 -13.45 -12.89 8.11
N PRO A 231 -14.16 -14.03 7.92
CA PRO A 231 -15.35 -14.36 8.68
C PRO A 231 -15.14 -14.36 10.20
N ASN A 232 -14.08 -15.01 10.69
CA ASN A 232 -13.84 -15.16 12.12
C ASN A 232 -13.43 -13.83 12.79
N LEU A 233 -12.63 -13.02 12.08
CA LEU A 233 -12.28 -11.69 12.59
C LEU A 233 -13.50 -10.75 12.61
N LEU A 234 -14.35 -10.78 11.58
CA LEU A 234 -15.58 -9.97 11.57
C LEU A 234 -16.56 -10.43 12.65
N ALA A 235 -16.63 -11.73 12.94
CA ALA A 235 -17.40 -12.26 14.05
C ALA A 235 -16.88 -11.76 15.41
N LYS A 236 -15.58 -11.87 15.67
CA LYS A 236 -14.95 -11.32 16.90
C LYS A 236 -15.11 -9.82 17.03
N VAL A 237 -15.02 -9.06 15.93
CA VAL A 237 -15.24 -7.61 15.93
C VAL A 237 -16.70 -7.29 16.25
N LYS A 238 -17.67 -7.99 15.66
CA LYS A 238 -19.10 -7.80 15.97
C LYS A 238 -19.44 -8.15 17.41
N GLU A 239 -18.95 -9.29 17.90
CA GLU A 239 -19.12 -9.74 19.30
C GLU A 239 -18.53 -8.72 20.28
N THR A 240 -17.38 -8.15 19.92
CA THR A 240 -16.68 -7.14 20.72
C THR A 240 -17.33 -5.75 20.68
N MET A 241 -17.81 -5.33 19.51
CA MET A 241 -18.25 -3.96 19.24
C MET A 241 -19.77 -3.78 19.39
N GLY A 242 -20.52 -4.86 19.57
CA GLY A 242 -21.98 -4.84 19.73
C GLY A 242 -22.74 -4.37 18.48
N ARG A 243 -22.08 -4.28 17.32
CA ARG A 243 -22.66 -3.95 16.00
C ARG A 243 -21.91 -4.68 14.88
#